data_AF-A0A1Q8ATJ7-F1
#
_entry.id   AF-A0A1Q8ATJ7-F1
#
_cell.length_a   1.000
_cell.length_b   1.000
_cell.length_c   1.000
_cell.angle_alpha   90.00
_cell.angle_beta   90.00
_cell.angle_gamma   90.00
#
_symmetry.space_group_name_H-M   'P 1'
#
loop_
_entity.id
_entity.type
_entity.pdbx_description
1 polymer ?
#
loop_
_entity_poly.entity_id
_entity_poly.type
_entity_poly.pdbx_seq_one_letter_code
_entity_poly.pdbx_strand_id
1 'polypeptide(L)'
;MRKAIALFSLAAFSALMLGACGGNSIMSQNPPGGPAMAPASLTIHDNPPAGVTVLSFEITVTGASLQPSDTSKPAVAMVREPEEIELEHLQAESALLANLSVPAGTYNSLSVSFANPHMTILNQSGAALSLPNGQSCGIGQACEFAPKLNQSMVTVQAPMAPFPITLSANSPLALDLDFNVNTSIQAGDLSITPAVTVKQLATPPGDEMEGMHFVGRISAIDATNKTFTLQLGFTGTSMTIATDTNTVFNFDGVCAANNFSCLMMGEVVSVLAQLTAPGTTPLAKEVELFAPENELALIGLVSKVDVAQNQFQIVIRDLFVENSQMSSIPMGFVITVRILPEANPLATFSIDSDGMTLPAGLNFASMSDMVIGQAVEFHPVSFTATGTPPNVSITVGTDKVRLEPSPVTATITAINAGANPPNFTLGSLPMFFTANGITTIQVDVLTTTQFFNDATGLAGLSTGNTVSVGGLLFNTTGTPTLVAEKVLLRTP
;
A
#
# COMPACT_ATOMS: atom_id res chain seq x y z
N MET A 1 -31.97 -63.43 8.13
CA MET A 1 -33.16 -64.05 8.76
C MET A 1 -32.76 -64.66 10.10
N ARG A 2 -33.61 -64.49 11.12
CA ARG A 2 -33.51 -65.01 12.51
C ARG A 2 -32.54 -64.21 13.41
N LYS A 3 -32.84 -63.86 14.68
CA LYS A 3 -34.05 -63.88 15.53
C LYS A 3 -33.69 -63.00 16.76
N ALA A 4 -34.66 -62.23 17.25
CA ALA A 4 -34.63 -61.51 18.52
C ALA A 4 -34.63 -62.45 19.75
N ILE A 5 -34.29 -61.90 20.93
CA ILE A 5 -34.57 -62.28 22.35
C ILE A 5 -33.46 -61.55 23.19
N ALA A 6 -33.65 -60.76 24.25
CA ALA A 6 -34.49 -60.90 25.45
C ALA A 6 -34.67 -59.56 26.25
N LEU A 7 -35.90 -59.35 26.74
CA LEU A 7 -36.37 -58.94 28.09
C LEU A 7 -35.72 -57.72 28.80
N PHE A 8 -36.37 -56.57 29.04
CA PHE A 8 -37.60 -56.21 29.78
C PHE A 8 -37.56 -56.39 31.32
N SER A 9 -37.97 -55.32 32.01
CA SER A 9 -38.44 -55.17 33.42
C SER A 9 -37.44 -54.75 34.51
N LEU A 10 -37.53 -53.49 34.96
CA LEU A 10 -38.00 -53.18 36.32
C LEU A 10 -38.42 -51.71 36.41
N ALA A 11 -39.72 -51.48 36.60
CA ALA A 11 -40.31 -50.18 36.88
C ALA A 11 -40.86 -50.18 38.31
N ALA A 12 -40.66 -49.03 38.97
CA ALA A 12 -41.44 -48.46 40.06
C ALA A 12 -41.44 -49.16 41.44
N PHE A 13 -40.85 -48.49 42.44
CA PHE A 13 -41.58 -48.21 43.69
C PHE A 13 -40.95 -47.05 44.47
N SER A 14 -41.83 -46.30 45.14
CA SER A 14 -41.58 -45.36 46.25
C SER A 14 -41.40 -43.88 45.92
N ALA A 15 -42.55 -43.21 45.97
CA ALA A 15 -42.74 -41.78 46.13
C ALA A 15 -42.53 -41.32 47.60
N LEU A 16 -42.46 -39.99 47.74
CA LEU A 16 -42.75 -39.16 48.92
C LEU A 16 -41.69 -39.08 50.04
N MET A 17 -40.88 -38.02 49.99
CA MET A 17 -40.67 -37.13 51.14
C MET A 17 -40.75 -35.67 50.68
N LEU A 18 -41.73 -34.95 51.25
CA LEU A 18 -41.89 -33.50 51.19
C LEU A 18 -41.07 -32.84 52.30
N GLY A 19 -40.44 -31.70 51.99
CA GLY A 19 -40.28 -30.60 52.95
C GLY A 19 -38.85 -30.22 53.35
N ALA A 20 -38.29 -29.20 52.69
CA ALA A 20 -37.52 -28.14 53.34
C ALA A 20 -37.34 -26.95 52.37
N CYS A 21 -37.89 -25.80 52.74
CA CYS A 21 -37.54 -24.51 52.17
C CYS A 21 -36.09 -24.16 52.52
N GLY A 22 -35.32 -23.72 51.52
CA GLY A 22 -34.01 -23.13 51.69
C GLY A 22 -33.61 -22.44 50.39
N GLY A 23 -34.03 -21.19 50.23
CA GLY A 23 -33.66 -20.36 49.09
C GLY A 23 -32.17 -20.05 49.13
N ASN A 24 -31.40 -20.73 48.29
CA ASN A 24 -30.11 -20.24 47.83
C ASN A 24 -30.32 -19.68 46.43
N SER A 25 -30.38 -18.35 46.33
CA SER A 25 -30.06 -17.62 45.13
C SER A 25 -28.63 -17.98 44.75
N ILE A 26 -28.48 -19.01 43.91
CA ILE A 26 -27.27 -19.20 43.13
C ILE A 26 -27.22 -17.97 42.23
N MET A 27 -26.44 -16.97 42.63
CA MET A 27 -25.92 -15.99 41.69
C MET A 27 -25.25 -16.81 40.61
N SER A 28 -25.88 -16.88 39.44
CA SER A 28 -25.17 -17.04 38.19
C SER A 28 -24.13 -15.91 38.17
N GLN A 29 -22.94 -16.17 38.70
CA GLN A 29 -21.79 -15.35 38.38
C GLN A 29 -21.64 -15.52 36.87
N ASN A 30 -21.99 -14.46 36.13
CA ASN A 30 -21.47 -14.31 34.78
C ASN A 30 -19.97 -14.63 34.86
N PRO A 31 -19.43 -15.42 33.92
CA PRO A 31 -17.98 -15.52 33.80
C PRO A 31 -17.42 -14.09 33.77
N PRO A 32 -16.31 -13.80 34.46
CA PRO A 32 -15.75 -12.45 34.47
C PRO A 32 -15.68 -11.97 33.02
N GLY A 33 -16.41 -10.87 32.74
CA GLY A 33 -16.45 -10.31 31.41
C GLY A 33 -15.02 -10.14 30.91
N GLY A 34 -14.75 -10.60 29.69
CA GLY A 34 -13.45 -10.37 29.07
C GLY A 34 -13.06 -8.88 29.14
N PRO A 35 -11.76 -8.56 29.02
CA PRO A 35 -11.33 -7.18 29.06
C PRO A 35 -12.17 -6.37 28.07
N ALA A 36 -12.66 -5.21 28.49
CA ALA A 36 -13.37 -4.32 27.59
C ALA A 36 -12.45 -3.98 26.42
N MET A 37 -12.95 -4.05 25.19
CA MET A 37 -12.16 -3.89 23.98
C MET A 37 -12.49 -2.57 23.27
N ALA A 38 -11.51 -2.06 22.54
CA ALA A 38 -11.58 -0.87 21.70
C ALA A 38 -11.13 -1.25 20.28
N PRO A 39 -11.85 -0.87 19.21
CA PRO A 39 -11.37 -1.11 17.86
C PRO A 39 -10.16 -0.21 17.56
N ALA A 40 -9.14 -0.76 16.91
CA ALA A 40 -7.93 -0.05 16.56
C ALA A 40 -7.42 -0.40 15.16
N SER A 41 -6.89 0.60 14.46
CA SER A 41 -6.14 0.43 13.21
C SER A 41 -4.76 1.08 13.30
N LEU A 42 -3.81 0.52 12.55
CA LEU A 42 -2.47 1.07 12.36
C LEU A 42 -2.18 1.12 10.86
N THR A 43 -1.97 2.34 10.34
CA THR A 43 -1.49 2.58 8.97
C THR A 43 -0.03 3.00 8.99
N ILE A 44 0.65 2.89 7.84
CA ILE A 44 1.99 3.42 7.64
C ILE A 44 2.09 4.27 6.37
N HIS A 45 2.85 5.37 6.48
CA HIS A 45 3.25 6.27 5.42
C HIS A 45 4.79 6.42 5.38
N ASP A 46 5.30 6.93 4.26
CA ASP A 46 6.69 7.39 4.15
C ASP A 46 6.79 8.92 4.06
N ASN A 47 7.88 9.50 4.58
CA ASN A 47 8.37 10.83 4.22
C ASN A 47 9.72 10.74 3.46
N PRO A 48 9.73 11.02 2.14
CA PRO A 48 10.85 10.64 1.29
C PRO A 48 12.05 11.59 1.33
N PRO A 49 13.23 11.10 0.90
CA PRO A 49 14.48 11.82 1.03
C PRO A 49 14.58 13.07 0.15
N ALA A 50 15.16 14.13 0.73
CA ALA A 50 15.60 15.29 -0.02
C ALA A 50 17.07 15.09 -0.42
N GLY A 51 17.33 14.92 -1.73
CA GLY A 51 18.68 14.95 -2.29
C GLY A 51 19.36 13.61 -2.55
N VAL A 52 18.71 12.48 -2.24
CA VAL A 52 19.07 11.15 -2.76
C VAL A 52 17.87 10.60 -3.52
N THR A 53 18.10 10.09 -4.73
CA THR A 53 17.05 9.42 -5.51
C THR A 53 17.02 7.95 -5.09
N VAL A 54 16.10 7.62 -4.18
CA VAL A 54 15.68 6.25 -3.93
C VAL A 54 14.62 5.91 -4.98
N LEU A 55 14.74 4.72 -5.57
CA LEU A 55 13.83 4.23 -6.61
C LEU A 55 12.90 3.15 -6.07
N SER A 56 13.38 2.37 -5.11
CA SER A 56 12.61 1.42 -4.30
C SER A 56 13.28 1.28 -2.93
N PHE A 57 12.48 1.12 -1.89
CA PHE A 57 12.95 0.80 -0.55
C PHE A 57 11.95 -0.09 0.17
N GLU A 58 12.34 -1.34 0.33
CA GLU A 58 11.60 -2.35 1.06
C GLU A 58 12.14 -2.52 2.46
N ILE A 59 11.24 -2.78 3.40
CA ILE A 59 11.61 -3.16 4.76
C ILE A 59 10.53 -4.05 5.35
N THR A 60 10.91 -5.02 6.18
CA THR A 60 9.95 -5.86 6.89
C THR A 60 9.60 -5.25 8.24
N VAL A 61 8.33 -4.88 8.47
CA VAL A 61 7.77 -4.64 9.80
C VAL A 61 7.53 -5.98 10.47
N THR A 62 8.42 -6.36 11.38
CA THR A 62 8.36 -7.67 12.06
C THR A 62 7.40 -7.71 13.25
N GLY A 63 6.95 -6.54 13.71
CA GLY A 63 6.02 -6.42 14.81
C GLY A 63 5.80 -4.98 15.25
N ALA A 64 4.65 -4.73 15.86
CA ALA A 64 4.30 -3.46 16.47
C ALA A 64 3.46 -3.73 17.72
N SER A 65 3.75 -3.05 18.84
CA SER A 65 3.06 -3.29 20.10
C SER A 65 2.87 -2.05 20.96
N LEU A 66 1.63 -1.86 21.43
CA LEU A 66 1.30 -0.83 22.41
C LEU A 66 1.76 -1.28 23.79
N GLN A 67 2.45 -0.39 24.50
CA GLN A 67 2.97 -0.65 25.84
C GLN A 67 2.05 -0.03 26.89
N PRO A 68 1.37 -0.83 27.73
CA PRO A 68 0.52 -0.31 28.79
C PRO A 68 1.29 0.58 29.76
N SER A 69 0.64 1.62 30.27
CA SER A 69 1.20 2.43 31.36
C SER A 69 1.37 1.63 32.66
N ASP A 70 0.51 0.62 32.85
CA ASP A 70 0.64 -0.38 33.90
C ASP A 70 1.60 -1.49 33.45
N THR A 71 2.86 -1.38 33.87
CA THR A 71 3.94 -2.34 33.54
C THR A 71 3.69 -3.79 34.00
N SER A 72 2.66 -4.05 34.82
CA SER A 72 2.26 -5.41 35.16
C SER A 72 1.45 -6.11 34.06
N LYS A 73 0.94 -5.33 33.09
CA LYS A 73 0.20 -5.84 31.93
C LYS A 73 1.14 -6.12 30.76
N PRO A 74 0.90 -7.19 29.99
CA PRO A 74 1.71 -7.48 28.82
C PRO A 74 1.49 -6.44 27.71
N ALA A 75 2.50 -6.28 26.86
CA ALA A 75 2.38 -5.50 25.63
C ALA A 75 1.25 -6.04 24.73
N VAL A 76 0.55 -5.14 24.04
CA VAL A 76 -0.54 -5.49 23.14
C VAL A 76 -0.02 -5.45 21.70
N ALA A 77 0.16 -6.62 21.10
CA ALA A 77 0.62 -6.74 19.72
C ALA A 77 -0.47 -6.25 18.73
N MET A 78 -0.11 -5.27 17.92
CA MET A 78 -0.89 -4.78 16.79
C MET A 78 -0.53 -5.55 15.51
N VAL A 79 0.76 -5.57 15.15
CA VAL A 79 1.28 -6.38 14.04
C VAL A 79 1.80 -7.69 14.63
N ARG A 80 1.25 -8.82 14.14
CA ARG A 80 1.51 -10.16 14.69
C ARG A 80 2.29 -11.06 13.75
N GLU A 81 2.17 -10.80 12.45
CA GLU A 81 2.89 -11.50 11.40
C GLU A 81 3.78 -10.46 10.70
N PRO A 82 5.03 -10.80 10.36
CA PRO A 82 5.89 -9.89 9.63
C PRO A 82 5.24 -9.45 8.32
N GLU A 83 5.30 -8.16 8.03
CA GLU A 83 4.76 -7.57 6.82
C GLU A 83 5.86 -6.80 6.10
N GLU A 84 6.05 -7.06 4.82
CA GLU A 84 7.01 -6.35 3.99
C GLU A 84 6.33 -5.14 3.35
N ILE A 85 6.97 -3.98 3.41
CA ILE A 85 6.42 -2.73 2.89
C ILE A 85 7.41 -2.07 1.92
N GLU A 86 6.91 -1.57 0.79
CA GLU A 86 7.67 -0.77 -0.18
C GLU A 86 7.42 0.72 0.10
N LEU A 87 8.32 1.34 0.84
CA LEU A 87 8.17 2.69 1.42
C LEU A 87 8.04 3.79 0.35
N GLU A 88 8.73 3.66 -0.79
CA GLU A 88 8.67 4.72 -1.81
C GLU A 88 7.30 4.78 -2.51
N HIS A 89 6.50 3.71 -2.46
CA HIS A 89 5.09 3.76 -2.89
C HIS A 89 4.23 4.53 -1.87
N LEU A 90 4.56 4.43 -0.59
CA LEU A 90 3.85 5.08 0.53
C LEU A 90 4.14 6.58 0.68
N GLN A 91 4.81 7.19 -0.31
CA GLN A 91 4.99 8.63 -0.36
C GLN A 91 3.70 9.37 -0.68
N ALA A 92 2.77 8.76 -1.42
CA ALA A 92 1.46 9.37 -1.67
C ALA A 92 0.30 8.52 -1.16
N GLU A 93 0.61 7.34 -0.65
CA GLU A 93 -0.33 6.30 -0.25
C GLU A 93 -0.05 5.81 1.18
N SER A 94 -1.02 5.11 1.76
CA SER A 94 -0.87 4.39 3.03
C SER A 94 -1.01 2.89 2.84
N ALA A 95 -0.35 2.13 3.73
CA ALA A 95 -0.59 0.70 3.88
C ALA A 95 -1.23 0.38 5.24
N LEU A 96 -2.12 -0.61 5.29
CA LEU A 96 -2.77 -1.07 6.50
C LEU A 96 -1.96 -2.19 7.17
N LEU A 97 -1.25 -1.86 8.26
CA LEU A 97 -0.47 -2.85 9.02
C LEU A 97 -1.30 -3.68 9.99
N ALA A 98 -2.35 -3.08 10.57
CA ALA A 98 -3.19 -3.75 11.54
C ALA A 98 -4.60 -3.18 11.60
N ASN A 99 -5.58 -4.05 11.81
CA ASN A 99 -6.98 -3.67 12.03
C ASN A 99 -7.66 -4.68 12.96
N LEU A 100 -7.72 -4.38 14.26
CA LEU A 100 -8.09 -5.34 15.31
C LEU A 100 -8.67 -4.67 16.55
N SER A 101 -9.22 -5.47 17.46
CA SER A 101 -9.66 -5.00 18.77
C SER A 101 -8.53 -5.08 19.80
N VAL A 102 -8.24 -3.98 20.49
CA VAL A 102 -7.25 -3.87 21.58
C VAL A 102 -7.93 -3.70 22.95
N PRO A 103 -7.33 -4.15 24.06
CA PRO A 103 -7.91 -3.93 25.39
C PRO A 103 -7.99 -2.44 25.76
N ALA A 104 -9.06 -2.06 26.45
CA ALA A 104 -9.19 -0.74 27.06
C ALA A 104 -8.11 -0.53 28.15
N GLY A 105 -7.56 0.68 28.22
CA GLY A 105 -6.46 1.00 29.12
C GLY A 105 -5.69 2.24 28.66
N THR A 106 -4.68 2.62 29.44
CA THR A 106 -3.75 3.68 29.07
C THR A 106 -2.45 3.05 28.55
N TYR A 107 -1.96 3.59 27.44
CA TYR A 107 -0.73 3.16 26.77
C TYR A 107 0.25 4.34 26.69
N ASN A 108 1.51 4.10 27.03
CA ASN A 108 2.55 5.14 27.09
C ASN A 108 3.47 5.16 25.87
N SER A 109 3.47 4.11 25.05
CA SER A 109 4.31 4.04 23.86
C SER A 109 3.81 3.01 22.85
N LEU A 110 4.32 3.13 21.63
CA LEU A 110 4.29 2.12 20.58
C LEU A 110 5.73 1.73 20.27
N SER A 111 6.03 0.43 20.31
CA SER A 111 7.30 -0.11 19.83
C SER A 111 7.09 -0.82 18.51
N VAL A 112 7.93 -0.52 17.52
CA VAL A 112 7.89 -1.10 16.16
C VAL A 112 9.24 -1.70 15.84
N SER A 113 9.26 -2.90 15.26
CA SER A 113 10.49 -3.60 14.89
C SER A 113 10.59 -3.82 13.39
N PHE A 114 11.80 -3.64 12.87
CA PHE A 114 12.11 -3.69 11.44
C PHE A 114 13.22 -4.70 11.15
N ALA A 115 13.18 -5.33 9.98
CA ALA A 115 14.20 -6.25 9.50
C ALA A 115 14.36 -6.15 7.98
N ASN A 116 15.42 -6.76 7.46
CA ASN A 116 15.64 -7.04 6.04
C ASN A 116 15.41 -5.84 5.11
N PRO A 117 16.03 -4.67 5.33
CA PRO A 117 15.85 -3.58 4.39
C PRO A 117 16.52 -3.94 3.05
N HIS A 118 15.88 -3.52 1.97
CA HIS A 118 16.37 -3.71 0.61
C HIS A 118 16.11 -2.43 -0.17
N MET A 119 17.11 -1.93 -0.89
CA MET A 119 17.04 -0.58 -1.46
C MET A 119 17.64 -0.56 -2.86
N THR A 120 16.94 0.12 -3.76
CA THR A 120 17.48 0.51 -5.06
C THR A 120 17.58 2.01 -5.14
N ILE A 121 18.78 2.51 -5.47
CA ILE A 121 19.05 3.93 -5.68
C ILE A 121 19.43 4.20 -7.13
N LEU A 122 19.21 5.43 -7.59
CA LEU A 122 19.93 5.96 -8.74
C LEU A 122 21.12 6.78 -8.24
N ASN A 123 22.35 6.33 -8.46
CA ASN A 123 23.50 7.14 -8.09
C ASN A 123 23.63 8.32 -9.04
N GLN A 124 23.21 9.49 -8.57
CA GLN A 124 23.37 10.75 -9.30
C GLN A 124 24.36 11.68 -8.60
N SER A 125 25.16 11.14 -7.68
CA SER A 125 26.25 11.89 -7.09
C SER A 125 27.34 12.16 -8.15
N GLY A 126 28.18 13.16 -7.90
CA GLY A 126 29.32 13.47 -8.79
C GLY A 126 30.44 12.43 -8.80
N ALA A 127 30.27 11.28 -8.13
CA ALA A 127 31.26 10.22 -8.01
C ALA A 127 30.60 8.82 -7.92
N ALA A 128 31.38 7.76 -8.03
CA ALA A 128 30.87 6.42 -7.76
C ALA A 128 30.68 6.24 -6.24
N LEU A 129 29.55 5.67 -5.84
CA LEU A 129 29.28 5.32 -4.44
C LEU A 129 29.83 3.94 -4.13
N SER A 130 30.32 3.74 -2.91
CA SER A 130 30.66 2.42 -2.39
C SER A 130 29.50 1.93 -1.54
N LEU A 131 28.85 0.85 -1.98
CA LEU A 131 27.70 0.26 -1.32
C LEU A 131 28.13 -0.80 -0.30
N PRO A 132 27.26 -1.14 0.68
CA PRO A 132 27.40 -2.33 1.50
C PRO A 132 27.72 -3.55 0.61
N ASN A 133 28.63 -4.41 1.07
CA ASN A 133 29.20 -5.56 0.33
C ASN A 133 30.31 -5.23 -0.68
N GLY A 134 30.78 -3.97 -0.74
CA GLY A 134 31.92 -3.58 -1.59
C GLY A 134 31.58 -3.40 -3.06
N GLN A 135 30.29 -3.39 -3.41
CA GLN A 135 29.80 -3.03 -4.73
C GLN A 135 30.03 -1.54 -4.99
N SER A 136 30.49 -1.18 -6.18
CA SER A 136 30.56 0.22 -6.61
C SER A 136 29.34 0.55 -7.45
N CYS A 137 28.63 1.61 -7.09
CA CYS A 137 27.55 2.15 -7.88
C CYS A 137 28.06 3.34 -8.70
N GLY A 138 28.18 3.20 -10.02
CA GLY A 138 28.67 4.27 -10.89
C GLY A 138 27.69 5.43 -11.03
N ILE A 139 28.17 6.58 -11.50
CA ILE A 139 27.32 7.75 -11.77
C ILE A 139 26.30 7.39 -12.86
N GLY A 140 25.04 7.76 -12.65
CA GLY A 140 23.91 7.48 -13.52
C GLY A 140 23.41 6.04 -13.49
N GLN A 141 23.97 5.18 -12.62
CA GLN A 141 23.55 3.77 -12.52
C GLN A 141 22.52 3.58 -11.43
N ALA A 142 21.52 2.75 -11.72
CA ALA A 142 20.64 2.18 -10.71
C ALA A 142 21.34 1.01 -10.02
N CYS A 143 21.31 0.97 -8.70
CA CYS A 143 22.00 -0.04 -7.92
C CYS A 143 21.16 -0.51 -6.75
N GLU A 144 21.02 -1.82 -6.68
CA GLU A 144 20.33 -2.57 -5.63
C GLU A 144 21.34 -3.02 -4.57
N PHE A 145 20.94 -2.95 -3.30
CA PHE A 145 21.71 -3.45 -2.16
C PHE A 145 20.82 -3.59 -0.91
N ALA A 146 21.27 -4.41 0.05
CA ALA A 146 20.66 -4.51 1.37
C ALA A 146 21.41 -3.60 2.36
N PRO A 147 20.89 -2.42 2.73
CA PRO A 147 21.55 -1.56 3.70
C PRO A 147 21.57 -2.21 5.08
N LYS A 148 22.55 -1.85 5.91
CA LYS A 148 22.61 -2.32 7.29
C LYS A 148 21.57 -1.60 8.14
N LEU A 149 20.76 -2.32 8.91
CA LEU A 149 20.01 -1.74 10.03
C LEU A 149 20.96 -1.48 11.21
N ASN A 150 21.03 -0.22 11.64
CA ASN A 150 21.77 0.17 12.85
C ASN A 150 20.99 -0.15 14.12
N GLN A 151 19.66 -0.22 14.02
CA GLN A 151 18.75 -0.68 15.06
C GLN A 151 17.54 -1.37 14.41
N SER A 152 17.05 -2.44 15.04
CA SER A 152 15.89 -3.21 14.57
C SER A 152 14.60 -2.85 15.29
N MET A 153 14.62 -1.89 16.23
CA MET A 153 13.44 -1.49 17.00
C MET A 153 13.47 0.00 17.30
N VAL A 154 12.31 0.64 17.17
CA VAL A 154 12.07 2.04 17.53
C VAL A 154 10.89 2.10 18.49
N THR A 155 10.98 2.96 19.49
CA THR A 155 9.88 3.21 20.43
C THR A 155 9.52 4.68 20.41
N VAL A 156 8.27 5.00 20.02
CA VAL A 156 7.69 6.33 20.17
C VAL A 156 6.95 6.35 21.50
N GLN A 157 7.38 7.21 22.42
CA GLN A 157 6.93 7.19 23.81
C GLN A 157 6.66 8.59 24.37
N ALA A 158 5.81 8.65 25.40
CA ALA A 158 5.58 9.86 26.17
C ALA A 158 6.91 10.49 26.66
N PRO A 159 7.04 11.84 26.67
CA PRO A 159 5.98 12.84 26.48
C PRO A 159 5.73 13.22 25.01
N MET A 160 6.24 12.46 24.03
CA MET A 160 5.96 12.73 22.62
C MET A 160 4.50 12.35 22.29
N ALA A 161 3.78 13.28 21.68
CA ALA A 161 2.44 13.03 21.16
C ALA A 161 2.47 11.87 20.13
N PRO A 162 1.42 11.03 20.07
CA PRO A 162 0.15 11.11 20.79
C PRO A 162 0.15 10.49 22.20
N PHE A 163 1.29 10.03 22.72
CA PHE A 163 1.33 9.32 24.00
C PHE A 163 1.35 10.28 25.21
N PRO A 164 0.66 9.96 26.32
CA PRO A 164 -0.12 8.74 26.55
C PRO A 164 -1.50 8.75 25.88
N ILE A 165 -1.94 7.58 25.42
CA ILE A 165 -3.29 7.37 24.87
C ILE A 165 -4.13 6.61 25.89
N THR A 166 -5.36 7.07 26.15
CA THR A 166 -6.32 6.35 27.00
C THR A 166 -7.48 5.85 26.15
N LEU A 167 -7.67 4.52 26.13
CA LEU A 167 -8.74 3.84 25.43
C LEU A 167 -9.83 3.40 26.39
N SER A 168 -11.05 3.85 26.15
CA SER A 168 -12.26 3.32 26.78
C SER A 168 -12.92 2.26 25.88
N ALA A 169 -13.82 1.47 26.45
CA ALA A 169 -14.56 0.45 25.71
C ALA A 169 -15.27 1.05 24.49
N ASN A 170 -15.14 0.42 23.33
CA ASN A 170 -15.71 0.85 22.05
C ASN A 170 -15.27 2.24 21.56
N SER A 171 -14.21 2.82 22.13
CA SER A 171 -13.60 4.05 21.60
C SER A 171 -12.66 3.67 20.46
N PRO A 172 -12.93 4.09 19.20
CA PRO A 172 -12.03 3.81 18.10
C PRO A 172 -10.69 4.50 18.29
N LEU A 173 -9.62 3.82 17.85
CA LEU A 173 -8.27 4.35 17.77
C LEU A 173 -7.75 4.15 16.35
N ALA A 174 -7.42 5.24 15.66
CA ALA A 174 -6.66 5.17 14.42
C ALA A 174 -5.28 5.75 14.69
N LEU A 175 -4.24 4.94 14.48
CA LEU A 175 -2.84 5.38 14.53
C LEU A 175 -2.26 5.38 13.14
N ASP A 176 -1.51 6.42 12.85
CA ASP A 176 -0.73 6.54 11.63
C ASP A 176 0.75 6.58 11.99
N LEU A 177 1.52 5.67 11.40
CA LEU A 177 2.96 5.53 11.55
C LEU A 177 3.64 6.19 10.36
N ASP A 178 4.49 7.19 10.59
CA ASP A 178 5.26 7.82 9.52
C ASP A 178 6.71 7.35 9.63
N PHE A 179 7.14 6.49 8.70
CA PHE A 179 8.53 6.11 8.55
C PHE A 179 9.22 7.19 7.72
N ASN A 180 10.18 7.90 8.29
CA ASN A 180 10.81 9.00 7.59
C ASN A 180 12.07 8.51 6.86
N VAL A 181 11.97 8.10 5.59
CA VAL A 181 13.13 7.63 4.81
C VAL A 181 14.24 8.67 4.77
N ASN A 182 13.90 9.96 4.63
CA ASN A 182 14.88 11.05 4.59
C ASN A 182 15.85 11.05 5.78
N THR A 183 15.31 10.94 6.99
CA THR A 183 16.10 10.97 8.23
C THR A 183 16.61 9.59 8.64
N SER A 184 16.03 8.53 8.09
CA SER A 184 16.45 7.15 8.37
C SER A 184 17.73 6.77 7.65
N ILE A 185 17.95 7.26 6.43
CA ILE A 185 19.17 6.98 5.64
C ILE A 185 20.35 7.77 6.21
N GLN A 186 21.39 7.06 6.64
CA GLN A 186 22.60 7.68 7.17
C GLN A 186 23.49 8.20 6.05
N ALA A 187 23.93 9.45 6.18
CA ALA A 187 24.87 10.05 5.25
C ALA A 187 26.22 9.31 5.29
N GLY A 188 26.72 8.92 4.12
CA GLY A 188 28.05 8.32 3.95
C GLY A 188 28.04 6.84 3.59
N ASP A 189 27.33 6.01 4.36
CA ASP A 189 27.30 4.55 4.15
C ASP A 189 25.92 4.00 3.75
N LEU A 190 24.90 4.85 3.70
CA LEU A 190 23.51 4.49 3.38
C LEU A 190 22.92 3.42 4.32
N SER A 191 23.50 3.25 5.52
CA SER A 191 22.88 2.42 6.56
C SER A 191 21.57 3.04 7.03
N ILE A 192 20.68 2.23 7.61
CA ILE A 192 19.35 2.65 8.04
C ILE A 192 19.30 2.69 9.56
N THR A 193 18.97 3.86 10.09
CA THR A 193 18.55 4.04 11.48
C THR A 193 17.08 4.48 11.44
N PRO A 194 16.11 3.55 11.56
CA PRO A 194 14.70 3.89 11.40
C PRO A 194 14.30 5.07 12.29
N ALA A 195 13.78 6.12 11.66
CA ALA A 195 13.24 7.31 12.28
C ALA A 195 11.73 7.32 12.02
N VAL A 196 10.94 7.28 13.09
CA VAL A 196 9.51 7.03 13.00
C VAL A 196 8.75 8.00 13.88
N THR A 197 7.65 8.55 13.38
CA THR A 197 6.69 9.31 14.17
C THR A 197 5.34 8.60 14.19
N VAL A 198 4.52 8.90 15.19
CA VAL A 198 3.16 8.36 15.30
C VAL A 198 2.22 9.54 15.44
N LYS A 199 1.08 9.50 14.75
CA LYS A 199 -0.04 10.42 14.94
C LYS A 199 -1.28 9.62 15.32
N GLN A 200 -2.11 10.20 16.18
CA GLN A 200 -3.47 9.70 16.35
C GLN A 200 -4.35 10.45 15.34
N LEU A 201 -4.97 9.70 14.44
CA LEU A 201 -5.90 10.27 13.48
C LEU A 201 -7.23 10.57 14.19
N ALA A 202 -7.85 11.68 13.80
CA ALA A 202 -9.23 11.92 14.19
C ALA A 202 -10.10 10.82 13.55
N THR A 203 -11.05 10.29 14.33
CA THR A 203 -12.09 9.37 13.83
C THR A 203 -13.43 10.09 13.90
N PRO A 204 -13.78 10.98 12.95
CA PRO A 204 -15.07 11.64 12.97
C PRO A 204 -16.17 10.57 12.82
N PRO A 205 -17.30 10.69 13.53
CA PRO A 205 -18.41 9.78 13.34
C PRO A 205 -18.98 9.96 11.92
N GLY A 206 -18.74 8.99 11.05
CA GLY A 206 -19.30 8.92 9.69
C GLY A 206 -18.39 9.39 8.56
N ASP A 207 -17.15 9.82 8.84
CA ASP A 207 -16.17 10.09 7.79
C ASP A 207 -15.34 8.84 7.51
N GLU A 208 -15.14 8.58 6.22
CA GLU A 208 -14.33 7.47 5.71
C GLU A 208 -12.85 7.78 5.98
N MET A 209 -12.09 6.77 6.42
CA MET A 209 -10.64 6.89 6.52
C MET A 209 -10.03 7.04 5.12
N GLU A 210 -8.76 7.43 5.05
CA GLU A 210 -8.02 7.47 3.79
C GLU A 210 -8.22 6.18 2.99
N GLY A 211 -8.47 6.33 1.69
CA GLY A 211 -8.56 5.18 0.80
C GLY A 211 -7.19 4.61 0.50
N MET A 212 -7.11 3.29 0.45
CA MET A 212 -5.90 2.54 0.21
C MET A 212 -6.06 1.78 -1.10
N HIS A 213 -4.99 1.82 -1.90
CA HIS A 213 -4.91 1.09 -3.14
C HIS A 213 -4.35 -0.31 -2.87
N PHE A 214 -5.08 -1.33 -3.30
CA PHE A 214 -4.68 -2.73 -3.17
C PHE A 214 -4.65 -3.37 -4.54
N VAL A 215 -3.50 -3.89 -4.94
CA VAL A 215 -3.43 -4.84 -6.05
C VAL A 215 -3.26 -6.23 -5.46
N GLY A 216 -4.08 -7.17 -5.90
CA GLY A 216 -4.14 -8.46 -5.27
C GLY A 216 -4.78 -9.53 -6.14
N ARG A 217 -4.40 -10.77 -5.86
CA ARG A 217 -5.02 -11.93 -6.47
C ARG A 217 -6.22 -12.39 -5.65
N ILE A 218 -7.35 -12.65 -6.30
CA ILE A 218 -8.54 -13.14 -5.59
C ILE A 218 -8.32 -14.59 -5.16
N SER A 219 -8.30 -14.84 -3.85
CA SER A 219 -8.10 -16.17 -3.25
C SER A 219 -9.39 -16.81 -2.73
N ALA A 220 -10.42 -16.01 -2.43
CA ALA A 220 -11.74 -16.49 -2.03
C ALA A 220 -12.85 -15.48 -2.38
N ILE A 221 -14.07 -15.97 -2.60
CA ILE A 221 -15.25 -15.15 -2.89
C ILE A 221 -16.43 -15.63 -2.04
N ASP A 222 -17.05 -14.71 -1.30
CA ASP A 222 -18.31 -14.91 -0.59
C ASP A 222 -19.42 -14.09 -1.26
N ALA A 223 -20.13 -14.74 -2.17
CA ALA A 223 -21.24 -14.13 -2.89
C ALA A 223 -22.45 -13.79 -2.01
N THR A 224 -22.55 -14.38 -0.81
CA THR A 224 -23.65 -14.15 0.14
C THR A 224 -23.42 -12.85 0.88
N ASN A 225 -22.21 -12.65 1.41
CA ASN A 225 -21.85 -11.45 2.16
C ASN A 225 -21.26 -10.32 1.29
N LYS A 226 -21.12 -10.55 -0.02
CA LYS A 226 -20.52 -9.61 -0.99
C LYS A 226 -19.11 -9.19 -0.59
N THR A 227 -18.32 -10.17 -0.18
CA THR A 227 -16.91 -10.00 0.17
C THR A 227 -16.03 -10.92 -0.66
N PHE A 228 -14.78 -10.54 -0.87
CA PHE A 228 -13.75 -11.37 -1.48
C PHE A 228 -12.45 -11.21 -0.72
N THR A 229 -11.57 -12.21 -0.80
CA THR A 229 -10.24 -12.17 -0.17
C THR A 229 -9.20 -11.94 -1.25
N LEU A 230 -8.39 -10.90 -1.06
CA LEU A 230 -7.20 -10.62 -1.83
C LEU A 230 -6.00 -11.25 -1.15
N GLN A 231 -5.19 -11.96 -1.90
CA GLN A 231 -3.80 -12.21 -1.57
C GLN A 231 -2.97 -11.11 -2.22
N LEU A 232 -2.42 -10.21 -1.41
CA LEU A 232 -1.53 -9.14 -1.89
C LEU A 232 -0.24 -9.78 -2.41
N GLY A 233 0.25 -9.31 -3.55
CA GLY A 233 1.31 -10.00 -4.32
C GLY A 233 2.59 -10.17 -3.51
N PHE A 234 3.10 -9.04 -3.04
CA PHE A 234 4.36 -8.96 -2.31
C PHE A 234 4.35 -9.58 -0.91
N THR A 235 3.35 -9.28 -0.09
CA THR A 235 3.32 -9.77 1.31
C THR A 235 2.85 -11.22 1.41
N GLY A 236 2.12 -11.70 0.40
CA GLY A 236 1.35 -12.95 0.47
C GLY A 236 0.22 -12.89 1.52
N THR A 237 0.07 -11.76 2.21
CA THR A 237 -0.96 -11.53 3.23
C THR A 237 -2.32 -11.53 2.57
N SER A 238 -3.26 -12.19 3.23
CA SER A 238 -4.65 -12.22 2.79
C SER A 238 -5.46 -11.14 3.51
N MET A 239 -6.20 -10.35 2.74
CA MET A 239 -7.13 -9.33 3.24
C MET A 239 -8.52 -9.58 2.67
N THR A 240 -9.55 -9.49 3.51
CA THR A 240 -10.94 -9.52 3.04
C THR A 240 -11.41 -8.11 2.73
N ILE A 241 -11.97 -7.93 1.54
CA ILE A 241 -12.59 -6.70 1.05
C ILE A 241 -14.10 -6.91 0.96
N ALA A 242 -14.86 -5.94 1.43
CA ALA A 242 -16.31 -5.88 1.26
C ALA A 242 -16.68 -5.01 0.07
N THR A 243 -17.85 -5.27 -0.53
CA THR A 243 -18.43 -4.45 -1.60
C THR A 243 -19.87 -4.11 -1.25
N ASP A 244 -20.38 -3.02 -1.80
CA ASP A 244 -21.78 -2.61 -1.65
C ASP A 244 -22.39 -2.21 -3.00
N THR A 245 -23.55 -1.55 -2.96
CA THR A 245 -24.24 -1.08 -4.18
C THR A 245 -23.58 0.14 -4.83
N ASN A 246 -22.64 0.78 -4.15
CA ASN A 246 -21.90 1.95 -4.63
C ASN A 246 -20.51 1.59 -5.16
N THR A 247 -20.01 0.37 -4.88
CA THR A 247 -18.78 -0.13 -5.48
C THR A 247 -18.87 -0.12 -7.00
N VAL A 248 -17.95 0.59 -7.65
CA VAL A 248 -17.79 0.60 -9.10
C VAL A 248 -16.98 -0.62 -9.52
N PHE A 249 -17.38 -1.26 -10.63
CA PHE A 249 -16.70 -2.42 -11.17
C PHE A 249 -16.33 -2.15 -12.62
N ASN A 250 -15.09 -2.46 -12.99
CA ASN A 250 -14.60 -2.35 -14.36
C ASN A 250 -13.83 -3.63 -14.75
N PHE A 251 -14.44 -4.47 -15.58
CA PHE A 251 -13.81 -5.70 -16.07
C PHE A 251 -13.47 -5.64 -17.56
N ASP A 252 -13.26 -4.44 -18.13
CA ASP A 252 -12.85 -4.23 -19.54
C ASP A 252 -13.72 -4.98 -20.57
N GLY A 253 -15.00 -5.22 -20.25
CA GLY A 253 -15.92 -5.99 -21.10
C GLY A 253 -15.66 -7.50 -21.16
N VAL A 254 -14.72 -8.03 -20.38
CA VAL A 254 -14.49 -9.47 -20.17
C VAL A 254 -15.74 -10.13 -19.58
N CYS A 255 -16.47 -9.38 -18.73
CA CYS A 255 -17.71 -9.83 -18.13
C CYS A 255 -18.94 -9.09 -18.69
N ALA A 256 -20.06 -9.80 -18.82
CA ALA A 256 -21.30 -9.27 -19.40
C ALA A 256 -22.01 -8.22 -18.51
N ALA A 257 -21.77 -8.24 -17.21
CA ALA A 257 -22.41 -7.33 -16.27
C ALA A 257 -21.39 -6.91 -15.22
N ASN A 258 -20.55 -5.92 -15.53
CA ASN A 258 -19.53 -5.34 -14.63
C ASN A 258 -20.07 -5.12 -13.20
N ASN A 259 -19.95 -6.15 -12.35
CA ASN A 259 -20.46 -6.19 -10.98
C ASN A 259 -19.81 -7.35 -10.23
N PHE A 260 -20.14 -7.51 -8.93
CA PHE A 260 -19.57 -8.55 -8.07
C PHE A 260 -19.59 -9.98 -8.66
N SER A 261 -20.60 -10.34 -9.47
CA SER A 261 -20.69 -11.68 -10.07
C SER A 261 -19.64 -11.97 -11.14
N CYS A 262 -18.90 -10.95 -11.57
CA CYS A 262 -17.79 -11.09 -12.52
C CYS A 262 -16.48 -11.53 -11.86
N LEU A 263 -16.36 -11.38 -10.54
CA LEU A 263 -15.14 -11.76 -9.83
C LEU A 263 -14.91 -13.26 -9.96
N MET A 264 -13.70 -13.66 -10.36
CA MET A 264 -13.26 -15.05 -10.41
C MET A 264 -12.04 -15.26 -9.52
N MET A 265 -12.00 -16.41 -8.84
CA MET A 265 -10.81 -16.80 -8.07
C MET A 265 -9.62 -16.92 -9.02
N GLY A 266 -8.47 -16.40 -8.62
CA GLY A 266 -7.24 -16.48 -9.39
C GLY A 266 -6.94 -15.28 -10.28
N GLU A 267 -7.90 -14.37 -10.50
CA GLU A 267 -7.70 -13.10 -11.20
C GLU A 267 -6.90 -12.12 -10.34
N VAL A 268 -6.15 -11.23 -11.00
CA VAL A 268 -5.49 -10.08 -10.36
C VAL A 268 -6.36 -8.85 -10.59
N VAL A 269 -6.75 -8.20 -9.49
CA VAL A 269 -7.56 -7.00 -9.49
C VAL A 269 -6.85 -5.85 -8.78
N SER A 270 -7.09 -4.66 -9.28
CA SER A 270 -6.81 -3.40 -8.60
C SER A 270 -8.05 -2.96 -7.82
N VAL A 271 -7.87 -2.54 -6.57
CA VAL A 271 -8.96 -2.24 -5.64
C VAL A 271 -8.64 -1.01 -4.82
N LEU A 272 -9.41 0.06 -5.05
CA LEU A 272 -9.48 1.19 -4.13
C LEU A 272 -10.45 0.85 -3.00
N ALA A 273 -9.98 0.66 -1.77
CA ALA A 273 -10.83 0.38 -0.61
C ALA A 273 -10.55 1.29 0.59
N GLN A 274 -11.54 1.51 1.44
CA GLN A 274 -11.42 2.40 2.60
C GLN A 274 -11.96 1.76 3.87
N LEU A 275 -11.40 2.12 5.03
CA LEU A 275 -11.98 1.76 6.32
C LEU A 275 -13.09 2.75 6.68
N THR A 276 -14.28 2.22 6.91
CA THR A 276 -15.43 3.02 7.41
C THR A 276 -15.29 3.36 8.89
N ALA A 277 -14.53 2.56 9.65
CA ALA A 277 -14.06 2.83 11.00
C ALA A 277 -12.91 1.86 11.35
N PRO A 278 -12.10 2.15 12.38
CA PRO A 278 -11.18 1.15 12.93
C PRO A 278 -11.93 -0.13 13.32
N GLY A 279 -11.32 -1.28 13.07
CA GLY A 279 -11.85 -2.60 13.34
C GLY A 279 -12.89 -3.13 12.35
N THR A 280 -13.23 -2.41 11.27
CA THR A 280 -14.18 -2.87 10.24
C THR A 280 -13.49 -3.43 9.00
N THR A 281 -14.16 -4.28 8.23
CA THR A 281 -13.65 -4.75 6.94
C THR A 281 -13.55 -3.56 5.96
N PRO A 282 -12.43 -3.40 5.23
CA PRO A 282 -12.33 -2.40 4.17
C PRO A 282 -13.45 -2.54 3.14
N LEU A 283 -14.04 -1.41 2.75
CA LEU A 283 -15.11 -1.34 1.75
C LEU A 283 -14.53 -0.82 0.42
N ALA A 284 -14.67 -1.60 -0.64
CA ALA A 284 -14.25 -1.22 -1.98
C ALA A 284 -15.10 -0.08 -2.53
N LYS A 285 -14.42 0.96 -3.04
CA LYS A 285 -15.01 2.01 -3.87
C LYS A 285 -14.96 1.62 -5.33
N GLU A 286 -13.89 0.95 -5.73
CA GLU A 286 -13.70 0.47 -7.08
C GLU A 286 -12.98 -0.88 -7.10
N VAL A 287 -13.30 -1.70 -8.09
CA VAL A 287 -12.63 -2.96 -8.39
C VAL A 287 -12.44 -3.06 -9.91
N GLU A 288 -11.18 -3.07 -10.34
CA GLU A 288 -10.80 -3.20 -11.73
C GLU A 288 -10.09 -4.52 -12.03
N LEU A 289 -10.42 -5.16 -13.15
CA LEU A 289 -9.67 -6.32 -13.64
C LEU A 289 -8.37 -5.86 -14.27
N PHE A 290 -7.24 -6.30 -13.70
CA PHE A 290 -5.96 -6.07 -14.34
C PHE A 290 -5.56 -7.22 -15.26
N ALA A 291 -5.38 -8.40 -14.67
CA ALA A 291 -4.97 -9.62 -15.36
C ALA A 291 -5.98 -10.75 -15.07
N PRO A 292 -6.34 -11.54 -16.09
CA PRO A 292 -7.25 -12.66 -15.93
C PRO A 292 -6.62 -13.78 -15.10
N GLU A 293 -7.40 -14.83 -14.89
CA GLU A 293 -7.02 -15.95 -14.03
C GLU A 293 -5.65 -16.54 -14.38
N ASN A 294 -4.76 -16.62 -13.38
CA ASN A 294 -3.44 -17.27 -13.48
C ASN A 294 -2.44 -16.57 -14.42
N GLU A 295 -2.71 -15.34 -14.85
CA GLU A 295 -1.75 -14.52 -15.61
C GLU A 295 -0.83 -13.71 -14.68
N LEU A 296 0.27 -13.22 -15.26
CA LEU A 296 1.32 -12.51 -14.55
C LEU A 296 1.02 -11.01 -14.53
N ALA A 297 1.35 -10.32 -13.45
CA ALA A 297 1.26 -8.87 -13.38
C ALA A 297 2.51 -8.30 -12.72
N LEU A 298 3.03 -7.21 -13.27
CA LEU A 298 4.18 -6.48 -12.73
C LEU A 298 3.83 -5.01 -12.59
N ILE A 299 4.14 -4.43 -11.45
CA ILE A 299 4.05 -2.98 -11.20
C ILE A 299 5.46 -2.42 -11.06
N GLY A 300 5.73 -1.26 -11.65
CA GLY A 300 7.01 -0.60 -11.46
C GLY A 300 7.02 0.88 -11.82
N LEU A 301 8.11 1.54 -11.43
CA LEU A 301 8.37 2.95 -11.75
C LEU A 301 9.22 3.06 -13.01
N VAL A 302 8.74 3.78 -14.03
CA VAL A 302 9.46 4.05 -15.27
C VAL A 302 10.70 4.89 -14.99
N SER A 303 11.87 4.29 -15.19
CA SER A 303 13.19 4.90 -14.97
C SER A 303 13.90 5.35 -16.24
N LYS A 304 13.47 4.83 -17.39
CA LYS A 304 13.97 5.24 -18.71
C LYS A 304 12.94 4.94 -19.79
N VAL A 305 12.84 5.79 -20.80
CA VAL A 305 11.99 5.56 -21.97
C VAL A 305 12.84 5.63 -23.25
N ASP A 306 12.72 4.64 -24.12
CA ASP A 306 13.31 4.58 -25.45
C ASP A 306 12.21 4.32 -26.49
N VAL A 307 11.58 5.41 -26.92
CA VAL A 307 10.49 5.39 -27.92
C VAL A 307 10.97 4.80 -29.25
N ALA A 308 12.23 5.03 -29.64
CA ALA A 308 12.78 4.55 -30.91
C ALA A 308 12.91 3.02 -30.94
N GLN A 309 13.14 2.40 -29.78
CA GLN A 309 13.23 0.94 -29.64
C GLN A 309 11.95 0.27 -29.14
N ASN A 310 10.88 1.04 -28.93
CA ASN A 310 9.62 0.56 -28.34
C ASN A 310 9.85 -0.11 -26.97
N GLN A 311 10.74 0.48 -26.17
CA GLN A 311 11.23 -0.06 -24.91
C GLN A 311 11.24 1.01 -23.81
N PHE A 312 11.11 0.56 -22.57
CA PHE A 312 11.34 1.36 -21.38
C PHE A 312 12.00 0.52 -20.30
N GLN A 313 12.57 1.15 -19.28
CA GLN A 313 13.07 0.47 -18.10
C GLN A 313 12.20 0.83 -16.92
N ILE A 314 11.98 -0.14 -16.04
CA ILE A 314 11.29 0.08 -14.78
C ILE A 314 12.15 -0.41 -13.62
N VAL A 315 11.87 0.14 -12.46
CA VAL A 315 12.24 -0.42 -11.16
C VAL A 315 11.01 -1.16 -10.64
N ILE A 316 11.13 -2.47 -10.40
CA ILE A 316 9.98 -3.27 -9.95
C ILE A 316 9.57 -2.83 -8.54
N ARG A 317 8.25 -2.65 -8.36
CA ARG A 317 7.59 -2.25 -7.11
C ARG A 317 6.53 -3.23 -6.62
N ASP A 318 6.04 -4.12 -7.47
CA ASP A 318 5.21 -5.26 -7.08
C ASP A 318 5.24 -6.33 -8.19
N LEU A 319 4.97 -7.58 -7.83
CA LEU A 319 4.96 -8.71 -8.75
C LEU A 319 3.98 -9.81 -8.33
N PHE A 320 3.15 -10.24 -9.29
CA PHE A 320 2.28 -11.40 -9.19
C PHE A 320 2.78 -12.50 -10.12
N VAL A 321 3.41 -13.53 -9.54
CA VAL A 321 3.93 -14.68 -10.26
C VAL A 321 3.30 -15.99 -9.82
N GLU A 322 2.87 -16.79 -10.79
CA GLU A 322 2.67 -18.23 -10.60
C GLU A 322 3.84 -19.06 -11.14
N ASN A 323 4.66 -18.49 -12.02
CA ASN A 323 5.73 -19.23 -12.68
C ASN A 323 7.05 -19.16 -11.90
N SER A 324 7.77 -20.28 -11.88
CA SER A 324 9.08 -20.40 -11.23
C SER A 324 10.21 -19.66 -11.96
N GLN A 325 9.93 -19.05 -13.12
CA GLN A 325 10.93 -18.34 -13.92
C GLN A 325 11.08 -16.86 -13.55
N MET A 326 10.00 -16.21 -13.10
CA MET A 326 10.03 -14.83 -12.60
C MET A 326 10.00 -14.74 -11.08
N SER A 327 9.78 -15.86 -10.36
CA SER A 327 9.83 -15.90 -8.89
C SER A 327 11.22 -15.61 -8.28
N SER A 328 12.24 -15.39 -9.11
CA SER A 328 13.60 -15.05 -8.68
C SER A 328 14.00 -13.61 -8.98
N ILE A 329 13.08 -12.78 -9.48
CA ILE A 329 13.39 -11.36 -9.72
C ILE A 329 13.24 -10.64 -8.39
N PRO A 330 14.32 -10.07 -7.83
CA PRO A 330 14.20 -9.29 -6.62
C PRO A 330 13.46 -7.98 -6.93
N MET A 331 12.81 -7.44 -5.92
CA MET A 331 12.19 -6.13 -6.00
C MET A 331 13.25 -5.03 -6.01
N GLY A 332 12.89 -3.86 -6.52
CA GLY A 332 13.87 -2.83 -6.85
C GLY A 332 14.76 -3.16 -8.04
N PHE A 333 14.74 -4.40 -8.56
CA PHE A 333 15.52 -4.77 -9.73
C PHE A 333 15.06 -3.99 -10.96
N VAL A 334 16.04 -3.56 -11.77
CA VAL A 334 15.76 -2.82 -13.00
C VAL A 334 15.61 -3.79 -14.16
N ILE A 335 14.44 -3.81 -14.79
CA ILE A 335 14.17 -4.61 -15.98
C ILE A 335 13.94 -3.71 -17.19
N THR A 336 14.22 -4.24 -18.38
CA THR A 336 13.83 -3.62 -19.64
C THR A 336 12.52 -4.24 -20.10
N VAL A 337 11.50 -3.41 -20.31
CA VAL A 337 10.21 -3.80 -20.87
C VAL A 337 10.20 -3.44 -22.34
N ARG A 338 9.82 -4.39 -23.18
CA ARG A 338 9.64 -4.24 -24.62
C ARG A 338 8.17 -4.42 -24.96
N ILE A 339 7.57 -3.37 -25.52
CA ILE A 339 6.24 -3.48 -26.10
C ILE A 339 6.35 -4.38 -27.34
N LEU A 340 5.50 -5.40 -27.44
CA LEU A 340 5.48 -6.31 -28.58
C LEU A 340 4.49 -5.81 -29.65
N PRO A 341 4.95 -5.08 -30.69
CA PRO A 341 4.05 -4.49 -31.68
C PRO A 341 3.41 -5.52 -32.63
N GLU A 342 3.90 -6.76 -32.60
CA GLU A 342 3.39 -7.89 -33.39
C GLU A 342 2.59 -8.90 -32.55
N ALA A 343 2.29 -8.57 -31.29
CA ALA A 343 1.40 -9.39 -30.46
C ALA A 343 0.00 -9.47 -31.12
N ASN A 344 -0.68 -10.60 -30.92
CA ASN A 344 -2.08 -10.79 -31.30
C ASN A 344 -2.88 -11.20 -30.06
N PRO A 345 -3.66 -10.29 -29.45
CA PRO A 345 -3.97 -8.92 -29.90
C PRO A 345 -2.78 -7.96 -29.82
N LEU A 346 -2.85 -6.83 -30.55
CA LEU A 346 -1.86 -5.76 -30.48
C LEU A 346 -1.72 -5.27 -29.05
N ALA A 347 -0.50 -4.84 -28.68
CA ALA A 347 -0.26 -4.32 -27.35
C ALA A 347 -1.17 -3.10 -27.05
N THR A 348 -1.82 -3.11 -25.90
CA THR A 348 -2.76 -2.07 -25.48
C THR A 348 -2.17 -1.16 -24.41
N PHE A 349 -2.62 0.09 -24.42
CA PHE A 349 -2.34 1.08 -23.39
C PHE A 349 -3.67 1.51 -22.78
N SER A 350 -3.74 1.54 -21.45
CA SER A 350 -4.92 1.94 -20.70
C SER A 350 -4.53 2.81 -19.51
N ILE A 351 -5.52 3.44 -18.89
CA ILE A 351 -5.35 4.28 -17.71
C ILE A 351 -6.19 3.67 -16.61
N ASP A 352 -5.58 3.35 -15.47
CA ASP A 352 -6.34 3.16 -14.24
C ASP A 352 -6.73 4.56 -13.75
N SER A 353 -8.02 4.87 -13.79
CA SER A 353 -8.48 6.23 -13.49
C SER A 353 -9.04 6.39 -12.09
N ASP A 354 -9.14 5.31 -11.32
CA ASP A 354 -9.81 5.28 -10.02
C ASP A 354 -11.15 6.05 -10.04
N GLY A 355 -11.93 5.83 -11.11
CA GLY A 355 -13.24 6.43 -11.32
C GLY A 355 -13.23 7.93 -11.60
N MET A 356 -12.05 8.56 -11.72
CA MET A 356 -11.93 9.98 -12.00
C MET A 356 -12.23 10.33 -13.46
N THR A 357 -12.85 11.49 -13.66
CA THR A 357 -12.99 12.08 -14.99
C THR A 357 -11.76 12.92 -15.33
N LEU A 358 -10.96 12.45 -16.28
CA LEU A 358 -9.74 13.15 -16.71
C LEU A 358 -10.03 14.47 -17.45
N PRO A 359 -9.24 15.52 -17.21
CA PRO A 359 -9.22 16.71 -18.06
C PRO A 359 -8.99 16.39 -19.54
N ALA A 360 -9.59 17.20 -20.42
CA ALA A 360 -9.44 17.01 -21.86
C ALA A 360 -7.98 17.21 -22.33
N GLY A 361 -7.55 16.36 -23.26
CA GLY A 361 -6.21 16.44 -23.87
C GLY A 361 -5.14 15.61 -23.17
N LEU A 362 -5.48 14.94 -22.07
CA LEU A 362 -4.63 13.94 -21.43
C LEU A 362 -4.89 12.57 -22.06
N ASN A 363 -3.83 11.85 -22.42
CA ASN A 363 -3.91 10.59 -23.12
C ASN A 363 -2.74 9.68 -22.73
N PHE A 364 -2.99 8.37 -22.76
CA PHE A 364 -1.98 7.33 -22.61
C PHE A 364 -2.37 6.17 -23.52
N ALA A 365 -1.91 6.22 -24.77
CA ALA A 365 -2.29 5.28 -25.82
C ALA A 365 -1.08 4.62 -26.51
N SER A 366 0.15 5.06 -26.20
CA SER A 366 1.36 4.56 -26.86
C SER A 366 2.64 4.90 -26.08
N MET A 367 3.77 4.35 -26.55
CA MET A 367 5.11 4.68 -26.04
C MET A 367 5.46 6.18 -26.05
N SER A 368 4.87 6.99 -26.94
CA SER A 368 5.14 8.44 -26.93
C SER A 368 4.51 9.16 -25.74
N ASP A 369 3.52 8.54 -25.11
CA ASP A 369 2.83 9.08 -23.93
C ASP A 369 3.54 8.67 -22.62
N MET A 370 4.59 7.85 -22.72
CA MET A 370 5.39 7.45 -21.57
C MET A 370 6.38 8.54 -21.18
N VAL A 371 6.54 8.74 -19.87
CA VAL A 371 7.54 9.64 -19.28
C VAL A 371 8.12 9.01 -18.01
N ILE A 372 9.36 9.38 -17.71
CA ILE A 372 10.03 8.96 -16.48
C ILE A 372 9.25 9.46 -15.27
N GLY A 373 9.11 8.61 -14.24
CA GLY A 373 8.30 8.90 -13.06
C GLY A 373 6.90 8.31 -13.08
N GLN A 374 6.44 7.79 -14.21
CA GLN A 374 5.17 7.06 -14.24
C GLN A 374 5.29 5.75 -13.47
N ALA A 375 4.33 5.47 -12.60
CA ALA A 375 4.01 4.12 -12.18
C ALA A 375 3.20 3.44 -13.28
N VAL A 376 3.57 2.22 -13.63
CA VAL A 376 2.85 1.42 -14.63
C VAL A 376 2.69 0.00 -14.17
N GLU A 377 1.54 -0.56 -14.50
CA GLU A 377 1.27 -1.99 -14.41
C GLU A 377 1.31 -2.58 -15.83
N PHE A 378 1.83 -3.79 -16.01
CA PHE A 378 1.88 -4.43 -17.32
C PHE A 378 1.80 -5.94 -17.23
N HIS A 379 1.33 -6.56 -18.32
CA HIS A 379 1.14 -8.00 -18.46
C HIS A 379 2.34 -8.65 -19.18
N PRO A 380 3.19 -9.41 -18.45
CA PRO A 380 4.35 -10.07 -19.03
C PRO A 380 3.94 -11.29 -19.88
N VAL A 381 4.28 -11.28 -21.18
CA VAL A 381 4.01 -12.41 -22.10
C VAL A 381 5.26 -13.13 -22.58
N SER A 382 6.44 -12.53 -22.38
CA SER A 382 7.72 -13.21 -22.65
C SER A 382 8.81 -12.72 -21.71
N PHE A 383 9.77 -13.59 -21.43
CA PHE A 383 10.85 -13.33 -20.49
C PHE A 383 12.19 -13.80 -21.08
N THR A 384 13.21 -12.97 -20.98
CA THR A 384 14.58 -13.32 -21.37
C THR A 384 15.58 -12.73 -20.38
N ALA A 385 16.36 -13.59 -19.73
CA ALA A 385 17.49 -13.19 -18.90
C ALA A 385 18.80 -13.43 -19.67
N THR A 386 19.68 -12.44 -19.69
CA THR A 386 21.01 -12.52 -20.29
C THR A 386 22.08 -12.13 -19.28
N GLY A 387 23.30 -12.66 -19.43
CA GLY A 387 24.40 -12.42 -18.50
C GLY A 387 24.52 -13.47 -17.40
N THR A 388 25.45 -13.23 -16.46
CA THR A 388 25.70 -14.10 -15.31
C THR A 388 25.71 -13.25 -14.03
N PRO A 389 25.19 -13.75 -12.90
CA PRO A 389 25.22 -13.03 -11.63
C PRO A 389 26.62 -12.47 -11.32
N PRO A 390 26.73 -11.21 -10.85
CA PRO A 390 25.62 -10.30 -10.50
C PRO A 390 25.07 -9.50 -11.71
N ASN A 391 25.68 -9.59 -12.89
CA ASN A 391 25.34 -8.76 -14.05
C ASN A 391 24.31 -9.47 -14.95
N VAL A 392 23.11 -9.67 -14.41
CA VAL A 392 21.96 -10.19 -15.18
C VAL A 392 21.21 -9.00 -15.77
N SER A 393 20.81 -9.10 -17.04
CA SER A 393 19.90 -8.17 -17.69
C SER A 393 18.64 -8.91 -18.07
N ILE A 394 17.50 -8.40 -17.60
CA ILE A 394 16.18 -8.98 -17.84
C ILE A 394 15.46 -8.13 -18.87
N THR A 395 14.92 -8.80 -19.89
CA THR A 395 14.00 -8.22 -20.85
C THR A 395 12.66 -8.94 -20.78
N VAL A 396 11.60 -8.17 -20.60
CA VAL A 396 10.22 -8.66 -20.58
C VAL A 396 9.48 -8.11 -21.78
N GLY A 397 8.82 -8.97 -22.55
CA GLY A 397 7.86 -8.54 -23.55
C GLY A 397 6.48 -8.41 -22.95
N THR A 398 5.76 -7.34 -23.29
CA THR A 398 4.39 -7.06 -22.81
C THR A 398 3.43 -6.79 -23.97
N ASP A 399 2.16 -7.12 -23.76
CA ASP A 399 1.02 -6.80 -24.61
C ASP A 399 -0.02 -5.88 -23.92
N LYS A 400 0.17 -5.48 -22.66
CA LYS A 400 -0.68 -4.51 -21.97
C LYS A 400 0.17 -3.63 -21.07
N VAL A 401 -0.05 -2.32 -21.11
CA VAL A 401 0.52 -1.36 -20.16
C VAL A 401 -0.60 -0.45 -19.66
N ARG A 402 -0.77 -0.40 -18.35
CA ARG A 402 -1.72 0.48 -17.68
C ARG A 402 -0.96 1.56 -16.90
N LEU A 403 -1.36 2.81 -17.09
CA LEU A 403 -0.87 3.92 -16.28
C LEU A 403 -1.53 3.84 -14.90
N GLU A 404 -0.70 3.88 -13.86
CA GLU A 404 -1.11 3.84 -12.46
C GLU A 404 -0.82 5.19 -11.77
N PRO A 405 -1.50 5.49 -10.66
CA PRO A 405 -1.17 6.63 -9.81
C PRO A 405 0.31 6.65 -9.44
N SER A 406 0.98 7.75 -9.79
CA SER A 406 2.42 7.93 -9.67
C SER A 406 2.74 8.83 -8.48
N PRO A 407 3.55 8.39 -7.50
CA PRO A 407 3.92 9.24 -6.38
C PRO A 407 5.01 10.24 -6.79
N VAL A 408 4.81 11.52 -6.46
CA VAL A 408 5.80 12.58 -6.64
C VAL A 408 5.86 13.46 -5.40
N THR A 409 7.03 13.57 -4.78
CA THR A 409 7.27 14.50 -3.67
C THR A 409 8.19 15.63 -4.08
N ALA A 410 7.73 16.87 -3.88
CA ALA A 410 8.44 18.05 -4.34
C ALA A 410 7.93 19.34 -3.67
N THR A 411 8.54 20.48 -4.00
CA THR A 411 8.16 21.79 -3.45
C THR A 411 7.23 22.53 -4.40
N ILE A 412 6.16 23.14 -3.86
CA ILE A 412 5.27 24.01 -4.62
C ILE A 412 6.02 25.30 -5.00
N THR A 413 6.11 25.59 -6.28
CA THR A 413 6.76 26.81 -6.81
C THR A 413 5.76 27.86 -7.28
N ALA A 414 4.56 27.45 -7.71
CA ALA A 414 3.49 28.35 -8.12
C ALA A 414 2.12 27.72 -7.83
N ILE A 415 1.10 28.54 -7.61
CA ILE A 415 -0.31 28.13 -7.44
C ILE A 415 -1.17 28.97 -8.38
N ASN A 416 -2.06 28.33 -9.13
CA ASN A 416 -3.01 28.98 -10.03
C ASN A 416 -4.44 28.45 -9.80
N ALA A 417 -5.09 28.99 -8.76
CA ALA A 417 -6.47 28.64 -8.42
C ALA A 417 -7.50 29.12 -9.46
N GLY A 418 -7.12 30.01 -10.38
CA GLY A 418 -8.00 30.53 -11.45
C GLY A 418 -7.93 29.74 -12.76
N ALA A 419 -7.07 28.73 -12.86
CA ALA A 419 -7.01 27.83 -14.01
C ALA A 419 -8.23 26.88 -14.05
N ASN A 420 -8.42 26.23 -15.19
CA ASN A 420 -9.45 25.20 -15.36
C ASN A 420 -8.84 23.93 -16.00
N PRO A 421 -8.56 22.87 -15.22
CA PRO A 421 -8.77 22.78 -13.76
C PRO A 421 -7.82 23.69 -12.97
N PRO A 422 -8.15 24.04 -11.70
CA PRO A 422 -7.22 24.68 -10.78
C PRO A 422 -5.94 23.85 -10.64
N ASN A 423 -4.78 24.50 -10.53
CA ASN A 423 -3.52 23.76 -10.48
C ASN A 423 -2.46 24.45 -9.62
N PHE A 424 -1.37 23.72 -9.37
CA PHE A 424 -0.13 24.23 -8.83
C PHE A 424 1.06 23.60 -9.56
N THR A 425 2.25 24.16 -9.38
CA THR A 425 3.48 23.67 -10.04
C THR A 425 4.45 23.15 -8.99
N LEU A 426 4.87 21.91 -9.16
CA LEU A 426 5.98 21.32 -8.43
C LEU A 426 7.30 21.70 -9.08
N GLY A 427 8.27 22.08 -8.25
CA GLY A 427 9.67 22.25 -8.61
C GLY A 427 10.56 21.66 -7.52
N SER A 428 11.88 21.86 -7.62
CA SER A 428 12.84 21.13 -6.77
C SER A 428 12.60 19.62 -6.80
N LEU A 429 12.24 19.11 -7.98
CA LEU A 429 11.89 17.71 -8.18
C LEU A 429 13.05 16.79 -7.79
N PRO A 430 12.76 15.54 -7.41
CA PRO A 430 13.79 14.51 -7.24
C PRO A 430 14.73 14.48 -8.43
N MET A 431 16.01 14.22 -8.17
CA MET A 431 17.04 14.31 -9.19
C MET A 431 16.82 13.29 -10.33
N PHE A 432 16.04 12.23 -10.06
CA PHE A 432 15.45 11.34 -11.05
C PHE A 432 14.78 12.07 -12.24
N PHE A 433 13.98 13.10 -11.96
CA PHE A 433 13.28 13.89 -12.97
C PHE A 433 14.24 14.89 -13.62
N THR A 434 14.98 15.64 -12.81
CA THR A 434 15.80 16.76 -13.30
C THR A 434 16.99 16.30 -14.15
N ALA A 435 17.57 15.13 -13.86
CA ALA A 435 18.59 14.52 -14.71
C ALA A 435 18.07 14.12 -16.09
N ASN A 436 16.76 13.98 -16.25
CA ASN A 436 16.08 13.68 -17.50
C ASN A 436 15.38 14.91 -18.12
N GLY A 437 15.77 16.12 -17.69
CA GLY A 437 15.28 17.38 -18.25
C GLY A 437 13.91 17.83 -17.74
N ILE A 438 13.29 17.08 -16.83
CA ILE A 438 12.02 17.46 -16.20
C ILE A 438 12.34 18.28 -14.95
N THR A 439 12.20 19.61 -15.04
CA THR A 439 12.50 20.53 -13.94
C THR A 439 11.28 20.93 -13.13
N THR A 440 10.09 20.77 -13.72
CA THR A 440 8.81 21.09 -13.11
C THR A 440 7.75 20.07 -13.52
N ILE A 441 6.72 19.90 -12.69
CA ILE A 441 5.50 19.14 -13.00
C ILE A 441 4.32 20.04 -12.67
N GLN A 442 3.36 20.17 -13.58
CA GLN A 442 2.08 20.82 -13.27
C GLN A 442 1.17 19.80 -12.60
N VAL A 443 0.53 20.18 -11.50
CA VAL A 443 -0.41 19.34 -10.78
C VAL A 443 -1.80 19.93 -10.92
N ASP A 444 -2.66 19.22 -11.66
CA ASP A 444 -4.07 19.57 -11.80
C ASP A 444 -4.86 19.00 -10.61
N VAL A 445 -5.68 19.86 -10.01
CA VAL A 445 -6.54 19.51 -8.88
C VAL A 445 -7.98 19.40 -9.36
N LEU A 446 -8.57 18.22 -9.16
CA LEU A 446 -9.96 17.93 -9.45
C LEU A 446 -10.83 18.10 -8.22
N THR A 447 -12.15 18.03 -8.41
CA THR A 447 -13.11 18.03 -7.30
C THR A 447 -13.03 16.77 -6.45
N THR A 448 -12.48 15.69 -7.00
CA THR A 448 -12.27 14.40 -6.33
C THR A 448 -10.91 14.33 -5.63
N THR A 449 -10.00 15.30 -5.84
CA THR A 449 -8.69 15.30 -5.20
C THR A 449 -8.85 15.41 -3.68
N GLN A 450 -8.27 14.45 -2.97
CA GLN A 450 -8.24 14.38 -1.52
C GLN A 450 -7.01 15.11 -0.98
N PHE A 451 -7.16 15.76 0.17
CA PHE A 451 -6.10 16.53 0.81
C PHE A 451 -5.92 16.05 2.25
N PHE A 452 -4.66 15.86 2.66
CA PHE A 452 -4.30 15.30 3.96
C PHE A 452 -3.23 16.14 4.66
N ASN A 453 -2.99 15.82 5.95
CA ASN A 453 -2.01 16.50 6.80
C ASN A 453 -2.20 18.02 6.87
N ASP A 454 -3.41 18.44 7.28
CA ASP A 454 -3.84 19.84 7.43
C ASP A 454 -4.03 20.64 6.12
N ALA A 455 -3.78 20.03 4.96
CA ALA A 455 -4.21 20.61 3.69
C ALA A 455 -5.74 20.52 3.57
N THR A 456 -6.42 21.66 3.44
CA THR A 456 -7.88 21.73 3.26
C THR A 456 -8.23 22.19 1.84
N GLY A 457 -7.67 21.51 0.84
CA GLY A 457 -7.75 21.92 -0.56
C GLY A 457 -6.63 22.85 -1.01
N LEU A 458 -6.69 23.30 -2.27
CA LEU A 458 -5.67 24.15 -2.88
C LEU A 458 -5.42 25.46 -2.10
N ALA A 459 -6.44 26.00 -1.44
CA ALA A 459 -6.32 27.21 -0.60
C ALA A 459 -5.52 26.98 0.69
N GLY A 460 -5.39 25.73 1.14
CA GLY A 460 -4.55 25.34 2.28
C GLY A 460 -3.07 25.17 1.91
N LEU A 461 -2.71 25.32 0.63
CA LEU A 461 -1.35 25.18 0.14
C LEU A 461 -0.70 26.56 -0.10
N SER A 462 0.62 26.60 -0.03
CA SER A 462 1.43 27.79 -0.29
C SER A 462 2.72 27.46 -1.04
N THR A 463 3.21 28.40 -1.84
CA THR A 463 4.55 28.31 -2.43
C THR A 463 5.59 28.11 -1.33
N GLY A 464 6.54 27.19 -1.58
CA GLY A 464 7.55 26.77 -0.62
C GLY A 464 7.12 25.60 0.28
N ASN A 465 5.85 25.19 0.27
CA ASN A 465 5.44 23.94 0.92
C ASN A 465 6.02 22.74 0.16
N THR A 466 6.48 21.74 0.91
CA THR A 466 6.76 20.41 0.37
C THR A 466 5.48 19.60 0.44
N VAL A 467 5.13 18.94 -0.67
CA VAL A 467 3.96 18.07 -0.75
C VAL A 467 4.34 16.76 -1.41
N SER A 468 3.66 15.70 -1.04
CA SER A 468 3.61 14.48 -1.83
C SER A 468 2.28 14.41 -2.56
N VAL A 469 2.34 14.10 -3.84
CA VAL A 469 1.18 14.04 -4.72
C VAL A 469 1.10 12.64 -5.30
N GLY A 470 -0.06 12.01 -5.16
CA GLY A 470 -0.40 10.76 -5.83
C GLY A 470 -1.39 11.06 -6.94
N GLY A 471 -1.15 10.48 -8.12
CA GLY A 471 -2.07 10.56 -9.24
C GLY A 471 -1.41 10.35 -10.58
N LEU A 472 -2.20 10.47 -11.64
CA LEU A 472 -1.80 10.05 -12.97
C LEU A 472 -0.87 11.06 -13.64
N LEU A 473 0.37 10.66 -13.89
CA LEU A 473 1.39 11.48 -14.56
C LEU A 473 1.32 11.30 -16.07
N PHE A 474 1.04 12.37 -16.81
CA PHE A 474 0.94 12.39 -18.26
C PHE A 474 2.11 13.12 -18.91
N ASN A 475 2.61 12.55 -20.01
CA ASN A 475 3.57 13.22 -20.89
C ASN A 475 2.86 14.26 -21.77
N THR A 476 2.79 15.50 -21.30
CA THR A 476 2.18 16.61 -22.04
C THR A 476 3.22 17.47 -22.75
N THR A 477 2.80 18.27 -23.73
CA THR A 477 3.74 19.15 -24.46
C THR A 477 4.31 20.22 -23.52
N GLY A 478 5.62 20.17 -23.27
CA GLY A 478 6.31 21.10 -22.38
C GLY A 478 6.52 20.50 -20.99
N THR A 479 5.71 20.93 -20.02
CA THR A 479 5.79 20.49 -18.63
C THR A 479 4.81 19.35 -18.40
N PRO A 480 5.27 18.14 -17.97
CA PRO A 480 4.38 17.03 -17.65
C PRO A 480 3.27 17.43 -16.67
N THR A 481 2.08 16.85 -16.87
CA THR A 481 0.89 17.13 -16.06
C THR A 481 0.56 15.92 -15.20
N LEU A 482 0.45 16.12 -13.89
CA LEU A 482 -0.01 15.12 -12.94
C LEU A 482 -1.44 15.49 -12.52
N VAL A 483 -2.40 14.60 -12.74
CA VAL A 483 -3.78 14.78 -12.27
C VAL A 483 -3.87 14.18 -10.87
N ALA A 484 -4.01 15.03 -9.85
CA ALA A 484 -3.91 14.60 -8.47
C ALA A 484 -5.17 13.86 -8.00
N GLU A 485 -4.98 12.67 -7.46
CA GLU A 485 -5.96 11.98 -6.61
C GLU A 485 -5.78 12.41 -5.17
N LYS A 486 -4.52 12.54 -4.73
CA LYS A 486 -4.17 12.86 -3.36
C LYS A 486 -3.06 13.91 -3.30
N VAL A 487 -3.19 14.79 -2.32
CA VAL A 487 -2.14 15.76 -1.98
C VAL A 487 -1.93 15.76 -0.47
N LEU A 488 -0.73 15.36 -0.06
CA LEU A 488 -0.31 15.30 1.33
C LEU A 488 0.64 16.46 1.60
N LEU A 489 0.27 17.38 2.51
CA LEU A 489 1.21 18.39 2.98
C LEU A 489 2.27 17.76 3.88
N ARG A 490 3.55 17.98 3.58
CA ARG A 490 4.65 17.47 4.38
C ARG A 490 5.06 18.49 5.43
N THR A 491 5.04 18.04 6.68
CA THR A 491 5.61 18.80 7.79
C THR A 491 7.14 18.80 7.65
N PRO A 492 7.81 19.95 7.82
CA PRO A 492 9.25 20.08 7.66
C PRO A 492 10.08 19.27 8.67
#